data_AF-A0A2S9PXT7-F1
#
_entry.id   AF-A0A2S9PXT7-F1
#
_cell.length_a   1.000
_cell.length_b   1.000
_cell.length_c   1.000
_cell.angle_alpha   90.00
_cell.angle_beta   90.00
_cell.angle_gamma   90.00
#
_symmetry.space_group_name_H-M   'P 1'
#
loop_
_entity.id
_entity.type
_entity.pdbx_description
1 polymer ?
#
loop_
_entity_poly.entity_id
_entity_poly.type
_entity_poly.pdbx_seq_one_letter_code
_entity_poly.pdbx_strand_id
1 'polypeptide(L)'
;MHRVLRIASETSGVEELQEDLESILDLVQKNPERRSDFVIEIGVMLDSLVDGVVETVCFLMHELRWAEVEGEIRSRAADPGDDVSNLRLYEAMLDAFSDSWRDRDLYRKYS
;
A
#
# COMPACT_ATOMS: atom_id res chain seq x y z
N MET A 1 2.08 -15.80 10.36
CA MET A 1 1.56 -14.97 9.26
C MET A 1 0.34 -14.22 9.79
N HIS A 2 0.51 -12.97 10.20
CA HIS A 2 -0.58 -12.17 10.75
C HIS A 2 -1.53 -11.76 9.62
N ARG A 3 -2.83 -11.93 9.86
CA ARG A 3 -3.90 -12.01 8.85
C ARG A 3 -4.55 -10.66 8.53
N VAL A 4 -3.95 -9.56 9.00
CA VAL A 4 -4.63 -8.26 9.14
C VAL A 4 -4.74 -7.51 7.82
N LEU A 5 -3.68 -7.51 7.00
CA LEU A 5 -3.67 -6.80 5.71
C LEU A 5 -4.35 -7.59 4.56
N ARG A 6 -4.67 -8.87 4.77
CA ARG A 6 -5.31 -9.74 3.75
C ARG A 6 -6.80 -9.43 3.53
N ILE A 7 -7.42 -8.60 4.36
CA ILE A 7 -8.87 -8.34 4.28
C ILE A 7 -9.22 -7.50 3.03
N ALA A 8 -8.28 -6.69 2.53
CA ALA A 8 -8.52 -5.81 1.38
C ALA A 8 -8.60 -6.51 0.00
N SER A 9 -8.43 -7.84 -0.08
CA SER A 9 -8.41 -8.56 -1.37
C SER A 9 -9.73 -9.24 -1.77
N GLU A 10 -10.83 -9.00 -1.04
CA GLU A 10 -12.12 -9.68 -1.27
C GLU A 10 -13.30 -8.74 -1.57
N THR A 11 -13.13 -7.40 -1.57
CA THR A 11 -14.24 -6.43 -1.70
C THR A 11 -14.44 -5.90 -3.13
N SER A 12 -15.68 -5.93 -3.62
CA SER A 12 -16.09 -5.48 -4.97
C SER A 12 -16.71 -4.08 -4.89
N GLY A 13 -15.85 -3.05 -4.86
CA GLY A 13 -16.27 -1.66 -5.00
C GLY A 13 -15.28 -0.70 -4.33
N VAL A 14 -14.94 0.41 -4.98
CA VAL A 14 -13.99 1.43 -4.46
C VAL A 14 -14.46 2.01 -3.12
N GLU A 15 -15.78 2.04 -2.90
CA GLU A 15 -16.39 2.54 -1.67
C GLU A 15 -16.20 1.59 -0.48
N GLU A 16 -16.40 0.28 -0.68
CA GLU A 16 -16.14 -0.75 0.33
C GLU A 16 -14.64 -0.86 0.62
N LEU A 17 -13.82 -0.73 -0.45
CA LEU A 17 -12.37 -0.71 -0.33
C LEU A 17 -11.88 0.44 0.55
N GLN A 18 -12.45 1.65 0.44
CA GLN A 18 -12.01 2.78 1.28
C GLN A 18 -12.28 2.54 2.78
N GLU A 19 -13.44 2.00 3.16
CA GLU A 19 -13.75 1.73 4.58
C GLU A 19 -12.78 0.69 5.18
N ASP A 20 -12.42 -0.32 4.40
CA ASP A 20 -11.40 -1.31 4.78
C ASP A 20 -10.02 -0.65 4.93
N LEU A 21 -9.65 0.24 4.01
CA LEU A 21 -8.37 0.96 4.05
C LEU A 21 -8.25 1.91 5.23
N GLU A 22 -9.33 2.63 5.56
CA GLU A 22 -9.38 3.49 6.75
C GLU A 22 -9.30 2.66 8.04
N SER A 23 -9.95 1.49 8.07
CA SER A 23 -9.87 0.55 9.19
C SER A 23 -8.46 -0.01 9.38
N ILE A 24 -7.76 -0.32 8.29
CA ILE A 24 -6.35 -0.73 8.31
C ILE A 24 -5.46 0.41 8.80
N LEU A 25 -5.66 1.63 8.30
CA LEU A 25 -4.90 2.81 8.73
C LEU A 25 -5.05 3.05 10.23
N ASP A 26 -6.29 3.01 10.74
CA ASP A 26 -6.59 3.18 12.16
C ASP A 26 -5.93 2.08 13.01
N LEU A 27 -5.95 0.83 12.56
CA LEU A 27 -5.25 -0.28 13.23
C LEU A 27 -3.74 -0.04 13.29
N VAL A 28 -3.12 0.40 12.19
CA VAL A 28 -1.69 0.69 12.13
C VAL A 28 -1.33 1.84 13.06
N GLN A 29 -2.11 2.92 13.05
CA GLN A 29 -1.90 4.10 13.90
C GLN A 29 -2.08 3.79 15.40
N LYS A 30 -2.98 2.86 15.75
CA LYS A 30 -3.21 2.42 17.13
C LYS A 30 -2.12 1.50 17.69
N ASN A 31 -1.27 0.91 16.84
CA ASN A 31 -0.23 -0.04 17.25
C ASN A 31 1.15 0.39 16.71
N PRO A 32 1.66 1.60 17.04
CA PRO A 32 2.92 2.12 16.49
C PRO A 32 4.14 1.26 16.85
N GLU A 33 4.10 0.55 17.98
CA GLU A 33 5.13 -0.40 18.41
C GLU A 33 5.29 -1.60 17.45
N ARG A 34 4.27 -1.87 16.63
CA ARG A 34 4.27 -2.93 15.62
C ARG A 34 4.65 -2.43 14.24
N ARG A 35 5.13 -1.18 14.09
CA ARG A 35 5.55 -0.62 12.79
C ARG A 35 6.48 -1.55 12.03
N SER A 36 7.50 -2.10 12.68
CA SER A 36 8.43 -3.02 12.01
C SER A 36 7.75 -4.29 11.48
N ASP A 37 6.77 -4.83 12.21
CA ASP A 37 5.98 -5.97 11.74
C ASP A 37 5.16 -5.59 10.50
N PHE A 38 4.52 -4.41 10.52
CA PHE A 38 3.74 -3.93 9.37
C PHE A 38 4.60 -3.68 8.14
N VAL A 39 5.81 -3.12 8.31
CA VAL A 39 6.77 -2.95 7.20
C VAL A 39 7.12 -4.31 6.59
N ILE A 40 7.37 -5.33 7.41
CA ILE A 40 7.66 -6.69 6.94
C ILE A 40 6.44 -7.28 6.21
N GLU A 41 5.23 -7.14 6.76
CA GLU A 41 4.01 -7.62 6.13
C GLU A 41 3.77 -6.95 4.76
N ILE A 42 4.00 -5.63 4.66
CA ILE A 42 3.93 -4.90 3.39
C ILE A 42 4.99 -5.42 2.41
N GLY A 43 6.23 -5.63 2.86
CA GLY A 43 7.29 -6.21 2.03
C GLY A 43 6.89 -7.56 1.42
N VAL A 44 6.27 -8.45 2.21
CA VAL A 44 5.77 -9.74 1.73
C VAL A 44 4.63 -9.58 0.71
N MET A 45 3.74 -8.60 0.90
CA MET A 45 2.69 -8.31 -0.09
C MET A 45 3.26 -7.78 -1.41
N LEU A 46 4.35 -7.00 -1.36
CA LEU A 46 5.02 -6.51 -2.58
C LEU A 46 5.63 -7.64 -3.42
N ASP A 47 5.93 -8.80 -2.82
CA ASP A 47 6.42 -9.97 -3.55
C ASP A 47 5.30 -10.70 -4.33
N SER A 48 4.04 -10.40 -4.04
CA SER A 48 2.87 -10.95 -4.74
C SER A 48 1.78 -9.89 -4.84
N LEU A 49 1.86 -9.08 -5.90
CA LEU A 49 0.93 -7.99 -6.21
C LEU A 49 -0.45 -8.50 -6.63
N VAL A 50 -1.16 -9.16 -5.71
CA VAL A 50 -2.56 -9.55 -5.88
C VAL A 50 -3.47 -8.32 -5.81
N ASP A 51 -4.72 -8.48 -6.28
CA ASP A 51 -5.72 -7.42 -6.27
C ASP A 51 -5.85 -6.75 -4.89
N GLY A 52 -5.86 -5.41 -4.88
CA GLY A 52 -5.96 -4.59 -3.66
C GLY A 52 -4.64 -4.23 -3.00
N VAL A 53 -3.52 -4.89 -3.33
CA VAL A 53 -2.20 -4.58 -2.72
C VAL A 53 -1.74 -3.18 -3.11
N VAL A 54 -1.90 -2.80 -4.38
CA VAL A 54 -1.48 -1.49 -4.89
C VAL A 54 -2.25 -0.39 -4.17
N GLU A 55 -3.57 -0.49 -4.12
CA GLU A 55 -4.46 0.47 -3.49
C GLU A 55 -4.18 0.59 -1.98
N THR A 56 -3.91 -0.54 -1.33
CA THR A 56 -3.56 -0.58 0.10
C THR A 56 -2.25 0.14 0.38
N VAL A 57 -1.20 -0.19 -0.37
CA VAL A 57 0.12 0.43 -0.20
C VAL A 57 0.04 1.92 -0.52
N CYS A 58 -0.60 2.30 -1.63
CA CYS A 58 -0.75 3.69 -2.01
C CYS A 58 -1.47 4.51 -0.93
N PHE A 59 -2.64 4.04 -0.47
CA PHE A 59 -3.42 4.77 0.53
C PHE A 59 -2.66 4.90 1.86
N LEU A 60 -2.10 3.80 2.38
CA LEU A 60 -1.37 3.83 3.63
C LEU A 60 -0.11 4.69 3.55
N MET A 61 0.64 4.62 2.45
CA MET A 61 1.86 5.40 2.30
C MET A 61 1.59 6.87 1.98
N HIS A 62 0.42 7.18 1.44
CA HIS A 62 -0.03 8.56 1.36
C HIS A 62 -0.16 9.18 2.75
N GLU A 63 -0.74 8.44 3.69
CA GLU A 63 -1.03 8.90 5.05
C GLU A 63 0.17 8.79 5.99
N LEU A 64 0.94 7.71 5.89
CA LEU A 64 1.98 7.35 6.87
C LEU A 64 3.39 7.74 6.45
N ARG A 65 3.67 7.85 5.14
CA ARG A 65 4.96 8.27 4.59
C ARG A 65 6.16 7.48 5.15
N TRP A 66 6.04 6.16 5.30
CA TRP A 66 7.12 5.35 5.87
C TRP A 66 8.26 5.13 4.87
N ALA A 67 9.41 5.75 5.14
CA ALA A 67 10.59 5.67 4.28
C ALA A 67 11.14 4.24 4.09
N GLU A 68 10.91 3.34 5.06
CA GLU A 68 11.29 1.94 4.94
C GLU A 68 10.52 1.25 3.82
N VAL A 69 9.20 1.49 3.74
CA VAL A 69 8.35 0.94 2.67
C VAL A 69 8.71 1.58 1.33
N GLU A 70 9.00 2.89 1.30
CA GLU A 70 9.49 3.55 0.09
C GLU A 70 10.78 2.89 -0.43
N GLY A 71 11.71 2.58 0.47
CA GLY A 71 12.96 1.88 0.15
C GLY A 71 12.72 0.50 -0.44
N GLU A 72 11.82 -0.28 0.15
CA GLU A 72 11.43 -1.61 -0.35
C GLU A 72 10.84 -1.55 -1.76
N ILE A 73 9.99 -0.57 -2.06
CA ILE A 73 9.39 -0.37 -3.38
C ILE A 73 10.44 0.10 -4.39
N ARG A 74 11.29 1.08 -4.02
CA ARG A 74 12.39 1.56 -4.87
C ARG A 74 13.36 0.45 -5.23
N SER A 75 13.68 -0.43 -4.28
CA SER A 75 14.56 -1.57 -4.52
C SER A 75 13.98 -2.51 -5.58
N ARG A 76 12.67 -2.82 -5.49
CA ARG A 76 11.97 -3.70 -6.45
C ARG A 76 11.78 -3.03 -7.83
N ALA A 77 11.57 -1.72 -7.86
CA ALA A 77 11.48 -0.96 -9.11
C ALA A 77 12.84 -0.86 -9.84
N ALA A 78 13.94 -0.77 -9.09
CA ALA A 78 15.29 -0.67 -9.65
C ALA A 78 15.81 -1.98 -10.23
N ASP A 79 15.39 -3.12 -9.67
CA ASP A 79 15.73 -4.45 -10.15
C ASP A 79 14.47 -5.34 -10.20
N PRO A 80 13.63 -5.18 -11.24
CA PRO A 80 12.38 -5.92 -11.37
C PRO A 80 12.60 -7.40 -11.74
N GLY A 81 13.84 -7.83 -11.95
CA GLY A 81 14.16 -9.17 -12.45
C GLY A 81 13.43 -9.45 -13.78
N ASP A 82 12.75 -10.59 -13.85
CA ASP A 82 11.98 -11.02 -15.04
C ASP A 82 10.57 -10.40 -15.10
N ASP A 83 10.12 -9.68 -14.07
CA ASP A 83 8.73 -9.20 -13.97
C ASP A 83 8.60 -7.70 -14.20
N VAL A 84 9.08 -7.27 -15.38
CA VAL A 84 8.99 -5.88 -15.86
C VAL A 84 7.53 -5.39 -15.93
N SER A 85 6.56 -6.31 -15.96
CA SER A 85 5.12 -6.04 -15.93
C SER A 85 4.71 -5.24 -14.68
N ASN A 86 5.39 -5.47 -13.55
CA ASN A 86 5.08 -4.86 -12.27
C ASN A 86 5.72 -3.48 -12.07
N LEU A 87 6.65 -3.08 -12.94
CA LEU A 87 7.36 -1.80 -12.82
C LEU A 87 6.39 -0.61 -12.71
N ARG A 88 5.35 -0.59 -13.54
CA ARG A 88 4.33 0.48 -13.51
C ARG A 88 3.54 0.51 -12.20
N LEU A 89 3.36 -0.65 -11.56
CA LEU A 89 2.65 -0.75 -10.28
C LEU A 89 3.53 -0.18 -9.16
N TYR A 90 4.83 -0.49 -9.16
CA TYR A 90 5.77 0.11 -8.22
C TYR A 90 5.91 1.63 -8.42
N GLU A 91 5.96 2.10 -9.67
CA GLU A 91 5.96 3.54 -9.97
C GLU A 91 4.68 4.23 -9.45
N ALA A 92 3.51 3.61 -9.61
CA ALA A 92 2.25 4.12 -9.06
C ALA A 92 2.28 4.21 -7.53
N MET A 93 2.81 3.18 -6.85
CA MET A 93 2.98 3.20 -5.39
C MET A 93 3.95 4.30 -4.94
N LEU A 94 5.03 4.55 -5.70
CA LEU A 94 5.97 5.63 -5.41
C LEU A 94 5.33 7.02 -5.58
N ASP A 95 4.44 7.21 -6.55
CA ASP A 95 3.68 8.46 -6.71
C ASP A 95 2.82 8.77 -5.48
N ALA A 96 2.33 7.72 -4.80
CA ALA A 96 1.51 7.87 -3.60
C ALA A 96 2.24 8.57 -2.45
N PHE A 97 3.59 8.53 -2.41
CA PHE A 97 4.44 9.24 -1.44
C PHE A 97 4.50 10.76 -1.67
N SER A 98 4.00 11.25 -2.82
CA SER A 98 3.90 12.68 -3.12
C SER A 98 2.63 13.29 -2.52
N ASP A 99 2.68 14.58 -2.19
CA ASP A 99 1.48 15.37 -1.83
C ASP A 99 0.56 15.60 -3.04
N SER A 100 1.13 15.50 -4.24
CA SER A 100 0.43 15.60 -5.52
C SER A 100 0.02 14.24 -6.09
N TRP A 101 -0.12 13.21 -5.24
CA TRP A 101 -0.54 11.88 -5.67
C TRP A 101 -1.81 11.97 -6.52
N ARG A 102 -1.74 11.51 -7.77
CA ARG A 102 -2.79 11.76 -8.76
C ARG A 102 -4.08 11.03 -8.45
N ASP A 103 -3.96 9.78 -8.00
CA ASP A 103 -5.11 8.90 -7.77
C ASP A 103 -5.76 9.14 -6.39
N ARG A 104 -5.35 10.20 -5.67
CA ARG A 104 -5.97 10.55 -4.39
C ARG A 104 -7.45 10.90 -4.56
N ASP A 105 -7.85 11.47 -5.68
CA ASP A 105 -9.24 11.84 -5.97
C ASP A 105 -10.18 10.62 -6.08
N LEU A 106 -9.63 9.42 -6.29
CA LEU A 106 -10.39 8.17 -6.25
C LEU A 106 -10.95 7.84 -4.86
N TYR A 107 -10.38 8.42 -3.79
CA TYR A 107 -10.82 8.19 -2.42
C TYR A 107 -11.67 9.37 -1.96
N ARG A 108 -12.85 9.08 -1.39
CA ARG A 108 -13.77 10.10 -0.86
C ARG A 108 -13.12 10.99 0.19
N LYS A 109 -12.08 10.51 0.87
CA LYS A 109 -11.33 11.29 1.86
C LYS A 109 -10.66 12.55 1.27
N TYR A 110 -10.34 12.54 -0.02
CA TYR A 110 -9.59 13.63 -0.68
C TYR A 110 -10.35 14.34 -1.80
N SER A 111 -11.64 14.02 -1.99
CA SER A 111 -12.55 14.62 -2.98
C SER A 111 -13.53 15.58 -2.31
#